data_AF-F0H587-F1
#
_entry.id   AF-F0H587-F1
#
_cell.length_a   1.000
_cell.length_b   1.000
_cell.length_c   1.000
_cell.angle_alpha   90.00
_cell.angle_beta   90.00
_cell.angle_gamma   90.00
#
_symmetry.space_group_name_H-M   'P 1'
#
loop_
_entity.id
_entity.type
_entity.pdbx_description
1 polymer ?
#
loop_
_entity_poly.entity_id
_entity_poly.type
_entity_poly.pdbx_seq_one_letter_code
_entity_poly.pdbx_strand_id
1 'polypeptide(L)'
;MLIDSFSDYLCSHKTNIEKRIIMEKANLNSLFCSCCIIFMTVFSLSAIAQAPHRVQPYSFNRSGVFYGHQPVAGIDMQTFVDLGYGYAKDRYNVYYEGRILPFVDPLTFRLNVPGSTFPEIYPSYPDESYAPFHPEGYVKTSNAVLFNGRKISDNPQNFQDLGWGYAKDSFEVYYMGRKIEGAMTSSFKVLKNGYAEDTFETYYMGKVVK
;
A
#
# COMPACT_ATOMS: atom_id res chain seq x y z
N MET A 1 67.85 -35.83 26.44
CA MET A 1 67.04 -36.99 25.97
C MET A 1 65.58 -36.99 26.44
N LEU A 2 65.17 -36.20 27.46
CA LEU A 2 63.77 -36.15 27.93
C LEU A 2 62.93 -34.99 27.35
N ILE A 3 63.55 -33.94 26.82
CA ILE A 3 62.84 -32.75 26.31
C ILE A 3 62.31 -32.98 24.89
N ASP A 4 63.06 -33.69 24.03
CA ASP A 4 62.64 -33.95 22.64
C ASP A 4 61.40 -34.88 22.57
N SER A 5 61.33 -35.88 23.47
CA SER A 5 60.21 -36.82 23.56
C SER A 5 58.87 -36.17 23.91
N PHE A 6 58.88 -35.10 24.70
CA PHE A 6 57.66 -34.39 25.10
C PHE A 6 57.15 -33.45 24.00
N SER A 7 58.07 -32.84 23.26
CA SER A 7 57.77 -31.99 22.10
C SER A 7 57.11 -32.80 20.99
N ASP A 8 57.63 -33.98 20.70
CA ASP A 8 57.09 -34.90 19.69
C ASP A 8 55.70 -35.43 20.09
N TYR A 9 55.48 -35.71 21.38
CA TYR A 9 54.18 -36.14 21.91
C TYR A 9 53.11 -35.06 21.76
N LEU A 10 53.43 -33.81 22.12
CA LEU A 10 52.50 -32.67 21.97
C LEU A 10 52.20 -32.36 20.49
N CYS A 11 53.20 -32.50 19.61
CA CYS A 11 53.02 -32.32 18.17
C CYS A 11 52.11 -33.42 17.56
N SER A 12 52.31 -34.68 17.96
CA SER A 12 51.45 -35.79 17.53
C SER A 12 50.03 -35.69 18.09
N HIS A 13 49.87 -35.25 19.34
CA HIS A 13 48.56 -35.06 19.94
C HIS A 13 47.78 -33.91 19.28
N LYS A 14 48.45 -32.80 18.96
CA LYS A 14 47.84 -31.66 18.24
C LYS A 14 47.39 -32.05 16.83
N THR A 15 48.23 -32.78 16.08
CA THR A 15 47.89 -33.23 14.72
C THR A 15 46.73 -34.25 14.70
N ASN A 16 46.61 -35.11 15.72
CA ASN A 16 45.47 -36.02 15.85
C ASN A 16 44.15 -35.29 16.19
N ILE A 17 44.20 -34.24 17.02
CA ILE A 17 43.03 -33.39 17.30
C ILE A 17 42.58 -32.66 16.03
N GLU A 18 43.52 -32.05 15.29
CA GLU A 18 43.20 -31.34 14.04
C GLU A 18 42.59 -32.27 12.99
N LYS A 19 43.13 -33.49 12.82
CA LYS A 19 42.54 -34.51 11.94
C LYS A 19 41.13 -34.91 12.36
N ARG A 20 40.87 -35.05 13.67
CA ARG A 20 39.53 -35.37 14.20
C ARG A 20 38.52 -34.26 13.92
N ILE A 21 38.90 -33.01 14.12
CA ILE A 21 38.06 -31.83 13.84
C ILE A 21 37.76 -31.71 12.34
N ILE A 22 38.74 -31.99 11.48
CA ILE A 22 38.56 -31.96 10.01
C ILE A 22 37.60 -33.06 9.56
N MET A 23 37.73 -34.29 10.09
CA MET A 23 36.81 -35.39 9.78
C MET A 23 35.37 -35.11 10.24
N GLU A 24 35.20 -34.51 11.42
CA GLU A 24 33.87 -34.17 11.96
C GLU A 24 33.20 -33.05 11.15
N LYS A 25 33.97 -32.04 10.70
CA LYS A 25 33.47 -31.01 9.77
C LYS A 25 33.11 -31.56 8.39
N ALA A 26 33.88 -32.52 7.86
CA ALA A 26 33.57 -33.15 6.58
C ALA A 26 32.28 -33.98 6.65
N ASN A 27 32.06 -34.69 7.76
CA ASN A 27 30.84 -35.47 7.99
C ASN A 27 29.61 -34.55 8.22
N LEU A 28 29.79 -33.43 8.93
CA LEU A 28 28.75 -32.41 9.09
C LEU A 28 28.36 -31.78 7.74
N ASN A 29 29.33 -31.43 6.89
CA ASN A 29 29.07 -30.89 5.55
C ASN A 29 28.38 -31.91 4.63
N SER A 30 28.73 -33.20 4.73
CA SER A 30 28.04 -34.29 4.01
C SER A 30 26.58 -34.45 4.47
N LEU A 31 26.31 -34.29 5.76
CA LEU A 31 24.96 -34.36 6.34
C LEU A 31 24.09 -33.17 5.89
N PHE A 32 24.67 -31.97 5.82
CA PHE A 32 24.00 -30.77 5.31
C PHE A 32 23.68 -30.87 3.80
N CYS A 33 24.57 -31.48 3.02
CA CYS A 33 24.37 -31.64 1.57
C CYS A 33 23.21 -32.60 1.23
N SER A 34 23.02 -33.68 2.01
CA SER A 34 21.90 -34.61 1.85
C SER A 34 20.54 -33.98 2.19
N CYS A 35 20.45 -33.13 3.21
CA CYS A 35 19.20 -32.45 3.57
C CYS A 35 18.75 -31.42 2.53
N CYS A 36 19.70 -30.71 1.89
CA CYS A 36 19.39 -29.75 0.83
C CYS A 36 18.83 -30.42 -0.44
N ILE A 37 19.33 -31.61 -0.79
CA ILE A 37 18.83 -32.36 -1.96
C ILE A 37 17.41 -32.88 -1.70
N ILE A 38 17.13 -33.36 -0.48
CA ILE A 38 15.77 -33.77 -0.09
C ILE A 38 14.83 -32.56 -0.15
N PHE A 39 15.22 -31.40 0.41
CA PHE A 39 14.42 -30.17 0.33
C PHE A 39 14.15 -29.68 -1.11
N MET A 40 15.13 -29.79 -2.01
CA MET A 40 14.95 -29.38 -3.42
C MET A 40 14.02 -30.32 -4.21
N THR A 41 14.03 -31.62 -3.92
CA THR A 41 13.18 -32.59 -4.65
C THR A 41 11.71 -32.57 -4.23
N VAL A 42 11.38 -32.15 -3.00
CA VAL A 42 9.97 -31.93 -2.59
C VAL A 42 9.37 -30.69 -3.25
N PHE A 43 10.19 -29.75 -3.73
CA PHE A 43 9.71 -28.53 -4.36
C PHE A 43 9.35 -28.71 -5.85
N SER A 44 9.85 -29.77 -6.50
CA SER A 44 9.64 -30.01 -7.93
C SER A 44 8.38 -30.79 -8.30
N LEU A 45 7.54 -31.23 -7.34
CA LEU A 45 6.30 -31.93 -7.62
C LEU A 45 5.07 -31.21 -7.05
N SER A 46 4.93 -29.93 -7.39
CA SER A 46 3.62 -29.29 -7.42
C SER A 46 3.41 -28.66 -8.79
N ALA A 47 3.13 -29.52 -9.78
CA ALA A 47 2.40 -29.07 -10.96
C ALA A 47 0.99 -28.68 -10.47
N ILE A 48 0.85 -27.43 -10.01
CA ILE A 48 -0.44 -26.85 -9.71
C ILE A 48 -1.17 -26.77 -11.05
N ALA A 49 -2.03 -27.75 -11.33
CA ALA A 49 -3.16 -27.51 -12.20
C ALA A 49 -3.92 -26.36 -11.54
N GLN A 50 -3.75 -25.14 -12.06
CA GLN A 50 -4.48 -23.99 -11.57
C GLN A 50 -5.96 -24.26 -11.86
N ALA A 51 -6.70 -24.66 -10.82
CA ALA A 51 -8.14 -24.54 -10.83
C ALA A 51 -8.49 -23.11 -11.27
N PRO A 52 -9.56 -22.88 -12.05
CA PRO A 52 -9.95 -21.53 -12.41
C PRO A 52 -9.96 -20.69 -11.13
N HIS A 53 -9.26 -19.54 -11.14
CA HIS A 53 -9.11 -18.67 -9.98
C HIS A 53 -10.53 -18.41 -9.43
N ARG A 54 -10.92 -19.16 -8.39
CA ARG A 54 -12.22 -18.99 -7.75
C ARG A 54 -12.07 -17.76 -6.89
N VAL A 55 -12.53 -16.65 -7.45
CA VAL A 55 -12.69 -15.40 -6.72
C VAL A 55 -13.50 -15.71 -5.47
N GLN A 56 -12.91 -15.43 -4.32
CA GLN A 56 -13.59 -15.58 -3.04
C GLN A 56 -14.50 -14.36 -2.82
N PRO A 57 -15.75 -14.53 -2.36
CA PRO A 57 -16.56 -13.38 -1.99
C PRO A 57 -15.97 -12.70 -0.75
N TYR A 58 -16.25 -11.40 -0.59
CA TYR A 58 -16.02 -10.77 0.71
C TYR A 58 -17.02 -11.33 1.72
N SER A 59 -16.58 -11.45 2.97
CA SER A 59 -17.45 -11.80 4.10
C SER A 59 -17.25 -10.80 5.22
N PHE A 60 -18.26 -10.60 6.05
CA PHE A 60 -18.15 -9.68 7.18
C PHE A 60 -18.94 -10.20 8.38
N ASN A 61 -18.45 -9.86 9.56
CA ASN A 61 -19.08 -10.19 10.84
C ASN A 61 -18.83 -9.05 11.84
N ARG A 62 -19.21 -9.23 13.11
CA ARG A 62 -19.01 -8.22 14.16
C ARG A 62 -17.54 -7.82 14.37
N SER A 63 -16.59 -8.63 13.92
CA SER A 63 -15.16 -8.44 14.12
C SER A 63 -14.45 -7.80 12.93
N GLY A 64 -15.06 -7.71 11.75
CA GLY A 64 -14.31 -7.31 10.56
C GLY A 64 -15.00 -7.59 9.24
N VAL A 65 -14.38 -7.06 8.18
CA VAL A 65 -14.54 -7.54 6.81
C VAL A 65 -13.34 -8.43 6.48
N PHE A 66 -13.57 -9.50 5.72
CA PHE A 66 -12.62 -10.53 5.40
C PHE A 66 -12.68 -10.84 3.90
N TYR A 67 -11.52 -11.12 3.30
CA TYR A 67 -11.42 -11.71 1.96
C TYR A 67 -10.96 -13.15 2.12
N GLY A 68 -11.84 -14.11 1.79
CA GLY A 68 -11.66 -15.50 2.20
C GLY A 68 -11.58 -15.62 3.73
N HIS A 69 -10.44 -16.09 4.26
CA HIS A 69 -10.21 -16.22 5.70
C HIS A 69 -9.31 -15.11 6.28
N GLN A 70 -8.90 -14.13 5.47
CA GLN A 70 -7.98 -13.08 5.90
C GLN A 70 -8.75 -11.80 6.26
N PRO A 71 -8.52 -11.21 7.44
CA PRO A 71 -9.12 -9.93 7.79
C PRO A 71 -8.55 -8.83 6.90
N VAL A 72 -9.41 -7.92 6.45
CA VAL A 72 -9.03 -6.74 5.69
C VAL A 72 -9.15 -5.53 6.60
N ALA A 73 -8.00 -4.95 6.96
CA ALA A 73 -7.92 -3.82 7.87
C ALA A 73 -8.19 -2.49 7.16
N GLY A 74 -8.62 -1.48 7.93
CA GLY A 74 -8.79 -0.11 7.43
C GLY A 74 -10.06 0.12 6.60
N ILE A 75 -10.96 -0.86 6.53
CA ILE A 75 -12.26 -0.70 5.87
C ILE A 75 -13.16 0.22 6.68
N ASP A 76 -13.73 1.21 6.00
CA ASP A 76 -14.89 1.92 6.52
C ASP A 76 -16.15 1.06 6.34
N MET A 77 -16.47 0.30 7.38
CA MET A 77 -17.59 -0.64 7.40
C MET A 77 -18.94 0.01 7.09
N GLN A 78 -19.11 1.29 7.41
CA GLN A 78 -20.38 1.99 7.21
C GLN A 78 -20.69 2.18 5.71
N THR A 79 -19.65 2.20 4.88
CA THR A 79 -19.75 2.59 3.48
C THR A 79 -19.20 1.52 2.53
N PHE A 80 -18.84 0.37 3.10
CA PHE A 80 -18.29 -0.77 2.38
C PHE A 80 -19.34 -1.44 1.48
N VAL A 81 -18.96 -1.67 0.23
CA VAL A 81 -19.76 -2.32 -0.81
C VAL A 81 -18.91 -3.39 -1.49
N ASP A 82 -19.36 -4.64 -1.43
CA ASP A 82 -18.82 -5.73 -2.25
C ASP A 82 -19.35 -5.59 -3.69
N LEU A 83 -18.44 -5.41 -4.64
CA LEU A 83 -18.76 -5.25 -6.08
C LEU A 83 -18.71 -6.59 -6.82
N GLY A 84 -18.30 -7.67 -6.14
CA GLY A 84 -18.05 -8.97 -6.74
C GLY A 84 -16.75 -9.01 -7.55
N TYR A 85 -16.43 -10.19 -8.10
CA TYR A 85 -15.21 -10.41 -8.90
C TYR A 85 -13.90 -10.06 -8.17
N GLY A 86 -13.93 -10.05 -6.83
CA GLY A 86 -12.80 -9.71 -5.98
C GLY A 86 -12.67 -8.22 -5.74
N TYR A 87 -13.52 -7.40 -6.35
CA TYR A 87 -13.56 -5.96 -6.14
C TYR A 87 -14.53 -5.60 -5.02
N ALA A 88 -14.12 -4.64 -4.20
CA ALA A 88 -14.98 -3.96 -3.25
C ALA A 88 -14.55 -2.49 -3.14
N LYS A 89 -15.35 -1.66 -2.47
CA LYS A 89 -15.00 -0.27 -2.20
C LYS A 89 -15.65 0.22 -0.92
N ASP A 90 -15.06 1.23 -0.30
CA ASP A 90 -15.70 2.06 0.71
C ASP A 90 -15.54 3.54 0.33
N ARG A 91 -15.84 4.47 1.24
CA ARG A 91 -15.71 5.92 0.97
C ARG A 91 -14.27 6.40 0.74
N TYR A 92 -13.24 5.64 1.16
CA TYR A 92 -11.84 6.06 1.13
C TYR A 92 -10.98 5.22 0.19
N ASN A 93 -11.39 4.00 -0.11
CA ASN A 93 -10.57 3.00 -0.79
C ASN A 93 -11.38 2.16 -1.78
N VAL A 94 -10.69 1.72 -2.82
CA VAL A 94 -11.11 0.58 -3.65
C VAL A 94 -10.22 -0.60 -3.29
N TYR A 95 -10.81 -1.78 -3.25
CA TYR A 95 -10.13 -3.02 -2.91
C TYR A 95 -10.19 -4.00 -4.06
N TYR A 96 -9.11 -4.78 -4.22
CA TYR A 96 -9.06 -5.96 -5.06
C TYR A 96 -8.44 -7.10 -4.26
N GLU A 97 -9.18 -8.19 -4.12
CA GLU A 97 -8.78 -9.39 -3.38
C GLU A 97 -8.29 -9.10 -1.96
N GLY A 98 -9.00 -8.21 -1.26
CA GLY A 98 -8.68 -7.79 0.11
C GLY A 98 -7.55 -6.77 0.22
N ARG A 99 -6.95 -6.32 -0.89
CA ARG A 99 -5.88 -5.31 -0.90
C ARG A 99 -6.40 -3.97 -1.39
N ILE A 100 -5.94 -2.88 -0.77
CA ILE A 100 -6.22 -1.53 -1.26
C ILE A 100 -5.57 -1.37 -2.65
N LEU A 101 -6.36 -0.96 -3.64
CA LEU A 101 -5.87 -0.48 -4.92
C LEU A 101 -5.38 0.96 -4.74
N PRO A 102 -4.08 1.22 -4.85
CA PRO A 102 -3.55 2.55 -4.62
C PRO A 102 -3.94 3.50 -5.75
N PHE A 103 -4.17 4.77 -5.39
CA PHE A 103 -4.39 5.86 -6.34
C PHE A 103 -5.68 5.73 -7.18
N VAL A 104 -6.62 4.90 -6.72
CA VAL A 104 -7.93 4.77 -7.33
C VAL A 104 -8.91 5.63 -6.56
N ASP A 105 -9.63 6.49 -7.28
CA ASP A 105 -10.72 7.26 -6.71
C ASP A 105 -11.93 6.35 -6.44
N PRO A 106 -12.29 6.11 -5.17
CA PRO A 106 -13.45 5.29 -4.83
C PRO A 106 -14.74 5.86 -5.39
N LEU A 107 -14.88 7.19 -5.49
CA LEU A 107 -16.12 7.84 -5.93
C LEU A 107 -16.41 7.56 -7.40
N THR A 108 -15.38 7.49 -8.25
CA THR A 108 -15.53 7.25 -9.70
C THR A 108 -15.28 5.81 -10.12
N PHE A 109 -14.70 4.97 -9.26
CA PHE A 109 -14.48 3.55 -9.59
C PHE A 109 -15.78 2.81 -9.91
N ARG A 110 -15.85 2.19 -11.09
CA ARG A 110 -16.95 1.35 -11.56
C ARG A 110 -16.36 0.09 -12.17
N LEU A 111 -16.92 -1.07 -11.83
CA LEU A 111 -16.55 -2.32 -12.48
C LEU A 111 -17.31 -2.40 -13.81
N ASN A 112 -16.64 -2.55 -14.95
CA ASN A 112 -17.34 -2.75 -16.23
C ASN A 112 -17.52 -4.25 -16.49
N VAL A 113 -18.66 -4.82 -16.11
CA VAL A 113 -18.98 -6.24 -16.37
C VAL A 113 -20.01 -6.35 -17.50
N PRO A 114 -19.71 -7.08 -18.58
CA PRO A 114 -20.68 -7.32 -19.64
C PRO A 114 -21.93 -8.04 -19.11
N GLY A 115 -23.11 -7.47 -19.36
CA GLY A 115 -24.40 -8.14 -19.11
C GLY A 115 -25.00 -7.98 -17.70
N SER A 116 -24.39 -7.21 -16.80
CA SER A 116 -24.98 -6.90 -15.49
C SER A 116 -25.64 -5.52 -15.46
N THR A 117 -26.91 -5.46 -15.05
CA THR A 117 -27.51 -4.23 -14.53
C THR A 117 -26.91 -3.99 -13.15
N PHE A 118 -26.05 -2.98 -13.01
CA PHE A 118 -25.63 -2.51 -11.68
C PHE A 118 -26.87 -2.26 -10.82
N PRO A 119 -26.81 -2.41 -9.49
CA PRO A 119 -27.76 -1.69 -8.66
C PRO A 119 -27.63 -0.22 -9.04
N GLU A 120 -28.63 0.31 -9.77
CA GLU A 120 -28.71 1.72 -10.22
C GLU A 120 -28.61 2.69 -9.05
N ILE A 121 -28.80 2.18 -7.84
CA ILE A 121 -28.81 2.91 -6.60
C ILE A 121 -27.52 2.56 -5.88
N TYR A 122 -26.49 3.40 -6.09
CA TYR A 122 -25.52 3.64 -5.03
C TYR A 122 -26.32 3.92 -3.75
N PRO A 123 -26.14 3.16 -2.65
CA PRO A 123 -26.78 3.55 -1.41
C PRO A 123 -26.34 4.98 -1.12
N SER A 124 -27.30 5.90 -1.19
CA SER A 124 -27.13 7.24 -0.68
C SER A 124 -26.64 7.07 0.74
N TYR A 125 -25.44 7.55 1.03
CA TYR A 125 -24.92 7.63 2.38
C TYR A 125 -26.06 8.10 3.29
N PRO A 126 -26.31 7.49 4.46
CA PRO A 126 -27.42 7.86 5.34
C PRO A 126 -27.24 9.24 5.99
N ASP A 127 -26.37 10.07 5.42
CA ASP A 127 -26.20 11.47 5.74
C ASP A 127 -26.41 12.29 4.47
N GLU A 128 -27.53 13.01 4.42
CA GLU A 128 -27.85 14.01 3.39
C GLU A 128 -26.82 15.16 3.34
N SER A 129 -25.83 15.20 4.25
CA SER A 129 -24.65 16.08 4.12
C SER A 129 -23.68 15.65 3.01
N TYR A 130 -23.76 14.41 2.53
CA TYR A 130 -23.01 13.93 1.36
C TYR A 130 -23.80 14.22 0.08
N ALA A 131 -23.82 15.50 -0.32
CA ALA A 131 -24.42 15.89 -1.59
C ALA A 131 -23.76 15.10 -2.75
N PRO A 132 -24.53 14.31 -3.52
CA PRO A 132 -23.99 13.58 -4.67
C PRO A 132 -23.85 14.54 -5.86
N PHE A 133 -22.77 15.35 -5.91
CA PHE A 133 -22.20 16.10 -7.06
C PHE A 133 -20.96 16.86 -6.51
N HIS A 134 -19.72 16.81 -7.04
CA HIS A 134 -19.24 17.08 -8.40
C HIS A 134 -18.01 16.21 -8.75
N PRO A 135 -17.82 15.82 -10.03
CA PRO A 135 -16.73 14.96 -10.52
C PRO A 135 -15.39 15.71 -10.70
N GLU A 136 -15.26 16.88 -10.09
CA GLU A 136 -14.18 17.84 -10.33
C GLU A 136 -13.62 18.29 -8.98
N GLY A 137 -12.31 18.17 -8.76
CA GLY A 137 -11.66 18.69 -7.56
C GLY A 137 -10.83 17.66 -6.81
N TYR A 138 -10.59 17.97 -5.52
CA TYR A 138 -9.72 17.19 -4.66
C TYR A 138 -10.48 16.06 -3.97
N VAL A 139 -9.90 14.85 -4.00
CA VAL A 139 -10.42 13.66 -3.32
C VAL A 139 -9.35 13.15 -2.36
N LYS A 140 -9.70 13.05 -1.08
CA LYS A 140 -8.85 12.46 -0.04
C LYS A 140 -9.17 10.98 0.11
N THR A 141 -8.20 10.13 -0.22
CA THR A 141 -8.23 8.68 0.03
C THR A 141 -7.47 8.36 1.32
N SER A 142 -7.40 7.08 1.71
CA SER A 142 -6.64 6.69 2.91
C SER A 142 -5.12 6.89 2.77
N ASN A 143 -4.59 6.85 1.53
CA ASN A 143 -3.16 6.85 1.26
C ASN A 143 -2.70 7.94 0.29
N ALA A 144 -3.61 8.69 -0.32
CA ALA A 144 -3.28 9.71 -1.30
C ALA A 144 -4.33 10.82 -1.38
N VAL A 145 -3.95 11.92 -2.01
CA VAL A 145 -4.88 12.94 -2.49
C VAL A 145 -4.86 12.91 -4.00
N LEU A 146 -6.05 12.91 -4.58
CA LEU A 146 -6.26 12.91 -6.02
C LEU A 146 -6.89 14.24 -6.45
N PHE A 147 -6.58 14.70 -7.65
CA PHE A 147 -7.28 15.77 -8.34
C PHE A 147 -7.75 15.27 -9.69
N ASN A 148 -9.05 15.24 -9.94
CA ASN A 148 -9.66 14.67 -11.17
C ASN A 148 -9.07 13.28 -11.53
N GLY A 149 -8.98 12.40 -10.53
CA GLY A 149 -8.45 11.03 -10.66
C GLY A 149 -6.93 10.93 -10.79
N ARG A 150 -6.19 12.04 -10.87
CA ARG A 150 -4.72 12.03 -10.87
C ARG A 150 -4.19 12.20 -9.46
N LYS A 151 -3.23 11.37 -9.07
CA LYS A 151 -2.53 11.53 -7.78
C LYS A 151 -1.75 12.85 -7.75
N ILE A 152 -1.92 13.62 -6.67
CA ILE A 152 -1.19 14.86 -6.43
C ILE A 152 -0.36 14.85 -5.15
N SER A 153 -0.72 14.04 -4.14
CA SER A 153 0.01 13.94 -2.88
C SER A 153 -0.11 12.53 -2.29
N ASP A 154 0.95 12.06 -1.65
CA ASP A 154 0.99 10.80 -0.89
C ASP A 154 0.68 11.01 0.61
N ASN A 155 0.38 12.26 1.02
CA ASN A 155 0.10 12.59 2.42
C ASN A 155 -1.30 13.23 2.59
N PRO A 156 -2.35 12.41 2.70
CA PRO A 156 -3.71 12.91 2.86
C PRO A 156 -4.00 13.51 4.24
N GLN A 157 -3.15 13.27 5.26
CA GLN A 157 -3.50 13.52 6.66
C GLN A 157 -3.91 14.98 6.91
N ASN A 158 -3.10 15.93 6.44
CA ASN A 158 -3.30 17.37 6.67
C ASN A 158 -3.76 18.11 5.41
N PHE A 159 -4.21 17.38 4.39
CA PHE A 159 -4.71 17.99 3.17
C PHE A 159 -6.04 18.72 3.43
N GLN A 160 -6.13 19.96 2.96
CA GLN A 160 -7.27 20.86 3.10
C GLN A 160 -7.61 21.43 1.74
N ASP A 161 -8.84 21.17 1.27
CA ASP A 161 -9.42 21.94 0.17
C ASP A 161 -9.82 23.32 0.71
N LEU A 162 -9.19 24.37 0.18
CA LEU A 162 -9.41 25.75 0.61
C LEU A 162 -10.50 26.44 -0.24
N GLY A 163 -11.08 25.73 -1.21
CA GLY A 163 -12.05 26.25 -2.16
C GLY A 163 -11.40 27.04 -3.30
N TRP A 164 -12.23 27.42 -4.28
CA TRP A 164 -11.80 28.18 -5.47
C TRP A 164 -10.66 27.53 -6.26
N GLY A 165 -10.52 26.20 -6.17
CA GLY A 165 -9.47 25.43 -6.82
C GLY A 165 -8.15 25.38 -6.03
N TYR A 166 -8.02 26.13 -4.93
CA TYR A 166 -6.86 26.08 -4.08
C TYR A 166 -6.98 25.00 -3.01
N ALA A 167 -5.86 24.37 -2.70
CA ALA A 167 -5.75 23.46 -1.59
C ALA A 167 -4.34 23.51 -1.02
N LYS A 168 -4.15 22.97 0.18
CA LYS A 168 -2.81 22.80 0.74
C LYS A 168 -2.72 21.56 1.62
N ASP A 169 -1.50 21.09 1.80
CA ASP A 169 -1.16 20.23 2.94
C ASP A 169 -0.17 20.98 3.85
N SER A 170 0.55 20.25 4.70
CA SER A 170 1.53 20.86 5.61
C SER A 170 2.75 21.45 4.89
N PHE A 171 3.04 21.01 3.67
CA PHE A 171 4.29 21.29 2.94
C PHE A 171 4.07 22.00 1.61
N GLU A 172 2.96 21.73 0.94
CA GLU A 172 2.71 22.19 -0.42
C GLU A 172 1.35 22.90 -0.54
N VAL A 173 1.30 23.88 -1.43
CA VAL A 173 0.06 24.56 -1.85
C VAL A 173 -0.20 24.19 -3.30
N TYR A 174 -1.47 23.97 -3.63
CA TYR A 174 -1.91 23.53 -4.95
C TYR A 174 -2.99 24.46 -5.50
N TYR A 175 -3.00 24.62 -6.83
CA TYR A 175 -4.10 25.17 -7.60
C TYR A 175 -4.52 24.17 -8.67
N MET A 176 -5.78 23.73 -8.62
CA MET A 176 -6.35 22.71 -9.50
C MET A 176 -5.43 21.48 -9.66
N GLY A 177 -4.95 20.95 -8.53
CA GLY A 177 -4.07 19.78 -8.50
C GLY A 177 -2.61 20.04 -8.92
N ARG A 178 -2.24 21.28 -9.25
CA ARG A 178 -0.86 21.65 -9.58
C ARG A 178 -0.21 22.35 -8.42
N LYS A 179 0.97 21.90 -8.01
CA LYS A 179 1.78 22.59 -7.00
C LYS A 179 2.10 24.02 -7.44
N ILE A 180 1.95 24.97 -6.51
CA ILE A 180 2.38 26.36 -6.66
C ILE A 180 3.79 26.46 -6.06
N GLU A 181 4.79 26.67 -6.91
CA GLU A 181 6.17 26.75 -6.47
C GLU A 181 6.44 28.03 -5.66
N GLY A 182 7.14 27.88 -4.53
CA GLY A 182 7.50 28.99 -3.63
C GLY A 182 6.41 29.44 -2.66
N ALA A 183 5.18 28.91 -2.77
CA ALA A 183 4.08 29.30 -1.90
C ALA A 183 4.29 28.87 -0.44
N MET A 184 4.04 29.79 0.50
CA MET A 184 4.22 29.50 1.93
C MET A 184 2.96 28.92 2.58
N THR A 185 2.96 27.61 2.83
CA THR A 185 1.82 26.91 3.48
C THR A 185 1.40 27.51 4.82
N SER A 186 2.33 28.03 5.61
CA SER A 186 2.07 28.58 6.94
C SER A 186 1.22 29.86 6.93
N SER A 187 1.31 30.66 5.87
CA SER A 187 0.62 31.95 5.73
C SER A 187 -0.40 31.99 4.59
N PHE A 188 -0.46 30.94 3.76
CA PHE A 188 -1.31 30.92 2.57
C PHE A 188 -2.80 31.07 2.92
N LYS A 189 -3.45 32.07 2.32
CA LYS A 189 -4.89 32.32 2.45
C LYS A 189 -5.53 32.49 1.08
N VAL A 190 -6.69 31.87 0.90
CA VAL A 190 -7.51 32.05 -0.30
C VAL A 190 -8.39 33.29 -0.14
N LEU A 191 -8.37 34.14 -1.16
CA LEU A 191 -9.24 35.30 -1.30
C LEU A 191 -10.44 34.90 -2.21
N LYS A 192 -11.38 35.83 -2.42
CA LYS A 192 -12.49 35.59 -3.35
C LYS A 192 -12.02 35.70 -4.81
N ASN A 193 -12.80 35.14 -5.73
CA ASN A 193 -12.64 35.30 -7.19
C ASN A 193 -11.29 34.80 -7.74
N GLY A 194 -10.75 33.72 -7.18
CA GLY A 194 -9.53 33.07 -7.69
C GLY A 194 -8.22 33.70 -7.23
N TYR A 195 -8.28 34.73 -6.38
CA TYR A 195 -7.08 35.28 -5.73
C TYR A 195 -6.70 34.47 -4.49
N ALA A 196 -5.42 34.46 -4.18
CA ALA A 196 -4.86 33.98 -2.93
C ALA A 196 -3.61 34.80 -2.62
N GLU A 197 -3.13 34.75 -1.38
CA GLU A 197 -1.88 35.40 -0.99
C GLU A 197 -1.17 34.59 0.07
N ASP A 198 0.13 34.79 0.18
CA ASP A 198 0.91 34.42 1.35
C ASP A 198 1.69 35.64 1.87
N THR A 199 2.66 35.45 2.75
CA THR A 199 3.44 36.56 3.34
C THR A 199 4.24 37.37 2.30
N PHE A 200 4.58 36.77 1.15
CA PHE A 200 5.47 37.38 0.17
C PHE A 200 4.80 37.69 -1.16
N GLU A 201 3.85 36.86 -1.59
CA GLU A 201 3.32 36.89 -2.95
C GLU A 201 1.79 36.91 -2.95
N THR A 202 1.24 37.54 -3.99
CA THR A 202 -0.19 37.42 -4.35
C THR A 202 -0.31 36.55 -5.58
N TYR A 203 -1.32 35.67 -5.58
CA TYR A 203 -1.57 34.70 -6.62
C TYR A 203 -2.95 34.94 -7.24
N TYR A 204 -3.04 34.79 -8.55
CA TYR A 204 -4.29 34.70 -9.29
C TYR A 204 -4.32 33.39 -10.05
N MET A 205 -5.30 32.53 -9.72
CA MET A 205 -5.46 31.20 -10.30
C MET A 205 -4.15 30.40 -10.30
N GLY A 206 -3.45 30.41 -9.16
CA GLY A 206 -2.19 29.68 -8.94
C GLY A 206 -0.94 30.32 -9.55
N LYS A 207 -1.02 31.51 -10.13
CA LYS A 207 0.12 32.24 -10.70
C LYS A 207 0.41 33.50 -9.92
N VAL A 208 1.69 33.77 -9.64
CA VAL A 208 2.12 35.02 -9.00
C VAL A 208 1.69 36.22 -9.85
N VAL A 209 1.09 37.22 -9.20
CA VAL A 209 0.71 38.51 -9.77
C VAL A 209 1.82 39.50 -9.43
N LYS A 210 2.38 40.16 -10.45
CA LYS A 210 3.40 41.20 -10.32
C LYS A 210 2.82 42.57 -10.65
#